data_AF-A0AAW9EF89-F1
#
_entry.id   AF-A0AAW9EF89-F1
#
_cell.length_a   1.000
_cell.length_b   1.000
_cell.length_c   1.000
_cell.angle_alpha   90.00
_cell.angle_beta   90.00
_cell.angle_gamma   90.00
#
_symmetry.space_group_name_H-M   'P 1'
#
loop_
_entity.id
_entity.type
_entity.pdbx_description
1 polymer ?
#
loop_
_entity_poly.entity_id
_entity_poly.type
_entity_poly.pdbx_seq_one_letter_code
_entity_poly.pdbx_strand_id
1 'polypeptide(L)'
;VKPGVSTAELDRICHQHIVDVQQAIPACLNYHGFPKSVCISVNDVICHGIPSEDKILKDGDIVNIDVTVIKEGFHGDTSKMFIV
;
A
#
# COMPACT_ATOMS: atom_id res chain seq x y z
N VAL A 1 -5.12 -7.60 -6.61
CA VAL A 1 -5.52 -8.03 -5.25
C VAL A 1 -6.21 -9.37 -5.39
N LYS A 2 -5.74 -10.41 -4.71
CA LYS A 2 -6.25 -11.79 -4.84
C LYS A 2 -5.97 -12.59 -3.56
N PRO A 3 -6.70 -13.68 -3.26
CA PRO A 3 -6.41 -14.54 -2.12
C PRO A 3 -5.00 -15.14 -2.18
N GLY A 4 -4.40 -15.36 -1.02
CA GLY A 4 -3.07 -15.97 -0.85
C GLY A 4 -1.89 -15.01 -1.00
N VAL A 5 -2.11 -13.75 -1.37
CA VAL A 5 -1.06 -12.72 -1.47
C VAL A 5 -0.85 -12.05 -0.11
N SER A 6 0.40 -11.82 0.29
CA SER A 6 0.71 -11.04 1.49
C SER A 6 0.56 -9.54 1.24
N THR A 7 0.18 -8.77 2.26
CA THR A 7 0.17 -7.30 2.13
C THR A 7 1.57 -6.74 1.85
N ALA A 8 2.63 -7.38 2.34
CA ALA A 8 4.01 -7.01 1.99
C ALA A 8 4.36 -7.24 0.51
N GLU A 9 3.81 -8.27 -0.14
CA GLU A 9 3.96 -8.46 -1.58
C GLU A 9 3.29 -7.33 -2.37
N LEU A 10 2.08 -6.92 -1.96
CA LEU A 10 1.41 -5.77 -2.57
C LEU A 10 2.21 -4.47 -2.37
N ASP A 11 2.75 -4.23 -1.19
CA ASP A 11 3.63 -3.07 -0.92
C ASP A 11 4.88 -3.08 -1.83
N ARG A 12 5.53 -4.24 -2.03
CA ARG A 12 6.66 -4.36 -2.97
C ARG A 12 6.26 -4.01 -4.40
N ILE A 13 5.12 -4.50 -4.87
CA ILE A 13 4.63 -4.22 -6.23
C ILE A 13 4.35 -2.72 -6.39
N CYS A 14 3.68 -2.11 -5.40
CA CYS A 14 3.42 -0.68 -5.37
C CYS A 14 4.73 0.12 -5.37
N HIS A 15 5.68 -0.22 -4.49
CA HIS A 15 6.98 0.43 -4.42
C HIS A 15 7.70 0.40 -5.77
N GLN A 16 7.81 -0.78 -6.38
CA GLN A 16 8.48 -0.93 -7.67
C GLN A 16 7.80 -0.09 -8.74
N HIS A 17 6.47 -0.09 -8.80
CA HIS A 17 5.74 0.71 -9.78
C HIS A 17 5.94 2.21 -9.57
N ILE A 18 5.93 2.68 -8.33
CA ILE A 18 6.16 4.09 -7.97
C ILE A 18 7.58 4.51 -8.40
N VAL A 19 8.60 3.73 -8.05
CA VAL A 19 10.00 4.07 -8.30
C VAL A 19 10.38 3.89 -9.78
N ASP A 20 10.10 2.72 -10.36
CA ASP A 20 10.62 2.36 -11.67
C ASP A 20 9.76 2.84 -12.82
N VAL A 21 8.44 2.84 -12.66
CA VAL A 21 7.52 3.17 -13.75
C VAL A 21 7.10 4.63 -13.67
N GLN A 22 6.62 5.07 -12.51
CA GLN A 22 6.18 6.45 -12.32
C GLN A 22 7.35 7.42 -12.12
N GLN A 23 8.56 6.92 -11.82
CA GLN A 23 9.74 7.72 -11.53
C GLN A 23 9.44 8.74 -10.41
N ALA A 24 8.81 8.26 -9.33
CA ALA A 24 8.31 9.03 -8.20
C ALA A 24 8.85 8.46 -6.88
N ILE A 25 8.63 9.18 -5.78
CA ILE A 25 9.05 8.76 -4.44
C ILE A 25 7.82 8.29 -3.65
N PRO A 26 7.84 7.12 -2.99
CA PRO A 26 6.75 6.70 -2.10
C PRO A 26 6.72 7.60 -0.87
N ALA A 27 5.66 8.42 -0.74
CA ALA A 27 5.63 9.47 0.28
C ALA A 27 5.43 8.92 1.70
N CYS A 28 4.75 7.78 1.84
CA CYS A 28 4.54 7.15 3.14
C CYS A 28 5.85 6.60 3.74
N LEU A 29 6.82 6.22 2.90
CA LEU A 29 8.04 5.58 3.37
C LEU A 29 8.87 6.55 4.20
N ASN A 30 9.12 6.17 5.46
CA ASN A 30 9.83 6.97 6.47
C ASN A 30 9.09 8.24 6.93
N TYR A 31 7.84 8.45 6.52
CA TYR A 31 7.01 9.55 7.03
C TYR A 31 6.68 9.32 8.51
N HIS A 32 7.24 10.16 9.39
CA HIS A 32 7.19 9.96 10.86
C HIS A 32 7.59 8.55 11.32
N GLY A 33 8.53 7.90 10.59
CA GLY A 33 8.99 6.54 10.90
C GLY A 33 8.07 5.43 10.38
N PHE A 34 7.07 5.73 9.54
CA PHE A 34 6.26 4.70 8.90
C PHE A 34 7.13 3.80 7.98
N PRO A 35 7.08 2.47 8.12
CA PRO A 35 8.14 1.61 7.58
C PRO A 35 7.90 1.09 6.16
N LYS A 36 6.79 1.47 5.51
CA LYS A 36 6.34 0.89 4.22
C LYS A 36 5.96 1.95 3.21
N SER A 37 5.81 1.55 1.95
CA SER A 37 5.64 2.48 0.83
C SER A 37 4.19 2.92 0.63
N VAL A 38 3.24 2.07 1.03
CA VAL A 38 1.79 2.31 0.98
C VAL A 38 1.13 1.80 2.26
N CYS A 39 -0.09 2.26 2.55
CA CYS A 39 -0.90 1.70 3.63
C CYS A 39 -1.86 0.65 3.07
N ILE A 40 -1.98 -0.50 3.74
CA ILE A 40 -2.88 -1.58 3.33
C ILE A 40 -3.71 -2.02 4.53
N SER A 41 -5.01 -1.70 4.48
CA SER A 41 -5.91 -1.82 5.62
C SER A 41 -6.97 -2.86 5.32
N VAL A 42 -6.87 -4.01 5.99
CA VAL A 42 -7.73 -5.19 5.75
C VAL A 42 -8.84 -5.22 6.80
N ASN A 43 -10.08 -5.38 6.37
CA ASN A 43 -11.28 -5.53 7.20
C ASN A 43 -11.47 -4.42 8.24
N ASP A 44 -11.26 -4.71 9.53
CA ASP A 44 -11.49 -3.83 10.67
C ASP A 44 -10.39 -2.76 10.85
N VAL A 45 -9.28 -2.88 10.12
CA VAL A 45 -8.25 -1.84 10.07
C VAL A 45 -8.81 -0.63 9.30
N ILE A 46 -9.09 0.45 10.02
CA ILE A 46 -9.74 1.65 9.46
C ILE A 46 -8.84 2.34 8.42
N CYS A 47 -7.57 2.58 8.77
CA CYS A 47 -6.56 3.19 7.92
C CYS A 47 -5.16 2.86 8.44
N HIS A 48 -4.13 3.26 7.67
CA HIS A 48 -2.72 3.13 8.05
C HIS A 48 -2.26 1.71 8.44
N GLY A 49 -2.91 0.68 7.90
CA GLY A 49 -2.44 -0.69 8.08
C GLY A 49 -1.03 -0.86 7.53
N ILE A 50 -0.11 -1.39 8.34
CA ILE A 50 1.29 -1.61 7.96
C ILE A 50 1.39 -2.93 7.19
N PRO A 51 1.85 -2.93 5.93
CA PRO A 51 2.14 -4.14 5.18
C PRO A 51 3.07 -5.11 5.93
N SER A 52 2.67 -6.39 5.98
CA SER A 52 3.39 -7.48 6.64
C SER A 52 3.36 -8.76 5.81
N GLU A 53 4.39 -9.60 5.94
CA GLU A 53 4.44 -10.94 5.33
C GLU A 53 3.40 -11.88 5.95
N ASP A 54 3.07 -11.68 7.24
CA ASP A 54 2.16 -12.56 7.97
C ASP A 54 0.68 -12.27 7.68
N LYS A 55 0.38 -11.11 7.08
CA LYS A 55 -0.98 -10.72 6.72
C LYS A 55 -1.28 -11.18 5.29
N ILE A 56 -1.74 -12.43 5.18
CA ILE A 56 -2.17 -13.06 3.94
C ILE A 56 -3.64 -12.77 3.68
N LEU A 57 -3.95 -12.25 2.49
CA LEU A 57 -5.32 -11.96 2.06
C LEU A 57 -6.12 -13.25 1.84
N LYS A 58 -7.39 -13.23 2.25
CA LYS A 58 -8.32 -14.35 2.13
C LYS A 58 -9.49 -13.98 1.23
N ASP A 59 -10.08 -14.98 0.58
CA ASP A 59 -11.32 -14.82 -0.17
C ASP A 59 -12.41 -14.20 0.73
N GLY A 60 -13.02 -13.12 0.24
CA GLY A 60 -14.05 -12.37 0.98
C GLY A 60 -13.54 -11.27 1.90
N ASP A 61 -12.22 -11.09 2.05
CA ASP A 61 -11.67 -9.91 2.71
C ASP A 61 -12.04 -8.64 1.92
N ILE A 62 -12.19 -7.52 2.62
CA ILE A 62 -12.13 -6.19 2.02
C ILE A 62 -10.78 -5.55 2.36
N VAL A 63 -10.19 -4.86 1.39
CA VAL A 63 -8.88 -4.23 1.58
C VAL A 63 -8.85 -2.84 0.98
N ASN A 64 -8.51 -1.85 1.79
CA ASN A 64 -8.10 -0.54 1.32
C ASN A 64 -6.62 -0.57 0.95
N ILE A 65 -6.27 0.00 -0.19
CA ILE A 65 -4.87 0.33 -0.52
C ILE A 65 -4.82 1.84 -0.73
N ASP A 66 -4.00 2.49 0.10
CA ASP A 66 -3.80 3.94 0.12
C ASP A 66 -2.39 4.27 -0.39
N VAL A 67 -2.33 5.11 -1.43
CA VAL A 67 -1.12 5.39 -2.19
C VAL A 67 -0.89 6.89 -2.24
N THR A 68 0.21 7.31 -1.63
CA THR A 68 0.71 8.68 -1.72
C THR A 68 2.09 8.68 -2.38
N VAL A 69 2.28 9.52 -3.40
CA VAL A 69 3.57 9.68 -4.09
C VAL A 69 4.03 11.12 -4.09
N ILE A 70 5.34 11.34 -4.14
CA ILE A 70 5.95 12.63 -4.42
C ILE A 70 6.50 12.61 -5.85
N LYS A 71 6.01 13.50 -6.71
CA LYS A 71 6.50 13.68 -8.08
C LYS A 71 6.75 15.16 -8.31
N GLU A 72 7.97 15.51 -8.72
CA GLU A 72 8.36 16.90 -9.03
C GLU A 72 8.05 17.90 -7.89
N GLY A 73 8.19 17.44 -6.64
CA GLY A 73 7.94 18.24 -5.44
C GLY A 73 6.49 18.27 -4.96
N PHE A 74 5.54 17.67 -5.69
CA PHE A 74 4.12 17.63 -5.33
C PHE A 74 3.70 16.27 -4.80
N HIS A 75 2.79 16.28 -3.83
CA HIS A 75 2.15 15.07 -3.33
C HIS A 75 0.86 14.79 -4.12
N GLY A 76 0.70 13.55 -4.56
CA GLY A 76 -0.57 13.02 -5.08
C GLY A 76 -1.03 11.87 -4.20
N ASP A 77 -2.29 11.93 -3.75
CA ASP A 77 -2.83 11.03 -2.73
C ASP A 77 -4.17 10.43 -3.17
N THR A 78 -4.32 9.11 -3.06
CA THR A 78 -5.56 8.42 -3.41
C THR A 78 -5.62 7.02 -2.79
N SER A 79 -6.84 6.56 -2.49
CA SER A 79 -7.08 5.19 -2.02
C SER A 79 -8.30 4.56 -2.68
N LYS A 80 -8.36 3.23 -2.63
CA LYS A 80 -9.51 2.45 -3.11
C LYS A 80 -9.74 1.20 -2.28
N MET A 81 -11.01 0.88 -2.08
CA MET A 81 -11.46 -0.41 -1.53
C MET A 81 -11.53 -1.48 -2.63
N PHE A 82 -11.01 -2.66 -2.32
CA PHE A 82 -11.08 -3.85 -3.15
C PHE A 82 -11.75 -4.98 -2.37
N ILE A 83 -12.47 -5.83 -3.09
CA ILE A 83 -12.89 -7.15 -2.61
C ILE A 83 -11.80 -8.13 -3.04
N VAL A 84 -11.34 -8.96 -2.09
CA VAL A 84 -10.32 -9.99 -2.31
C VAL A 84 -10.96 -11.28 -2.81
#